data_AF-A0A1H1PL17-F1
#
_entry.id   AF-A0A1H1PL17-F1
#
_cell.length_a   1.000
_cell.length_b   1.000
_cell.length_c   1.000
_cell.angle_alpha   90.00
_cell.angle_beta   90.00
_cell.angle_gamma   90.00
#
_symmetry.space_group_name_H-M   'P 1'
#
loop_
_entity.id
_entity.type
_entity.pdbx_description
1 polymer ?
#
loop_
_entity_poly.entity_id
_entity_poly.type
_entity_poly.pdbx_seq_one_letter_code
_entity_poly.pdbx_strand_id
1 'polypeptide(L)'
;MDTTRRVPGRAYQKVRDPERLLIEERAEALSAAGYPLPADDPAMYAEQRLKEARAAARSSQVGSVSVNTEAELSAREVSQVLREAIFGRTVMSKVGHESWDEIYAGHFQINVDGWKVSIYNDCDELDYCENCVSPDGRRWSFDAGDRYGTDPVALLSVWEHQTLERLLKEI
;
A
#
# COMPACT_ATOMS: atom_id res chain seq x y z
N MET A 1 -40.30 -19.70 -35.66
CA MET A 1 -40.33 -19.15 -34.29
C MET A 1 -39.49 -17.89 -34.30
N ASP A 2 -40.15 -16.75 -34.18
CA ASP A 2 -39.61 -15.42 -34.47
C ASP A 2 -39.14 -14.78 -33.16
N THR A 3 -37.84 -14.50 -33.02
CA THR A 3 -37.23 -13.95 -31.79
C THR A 3 -36.49 -12.65 -32.07
N THR A 4 -37.16 -11.66 -32.66
CA THR A 4 -36.65 -10.27 -32.62
C THR A 4 -37.11 -9.57 -31.35
N ARG A 5 -36.31 -9.67 -30.28
CA ARG A 5 -36.50 -8.85 -29.07
C ARG A 5 -36.10 -7.40 -29.38
N ARG A 6 -37.05 -6.56 -29.80
CA ARG A 6 -36.81 -5.13 -30.06
C ARG A 6 -36.82 -4.36 -28.74
N VAL A 7 -35.73 -3.64 -28.47
CA VAL A 7 -35.63 -2.69 -27.35
C VAL A 7 -36.51 -1.46 -27.67
N PRO A 8 -37.46 -1.06 -26.80
CA PRO A 8 -38.31 0.11 -27.01
C PRO A 8 -37.46 1.38 -27.21
N GLY A 9 -37.81 2.21 -28.20
CA GLY A 9 -37.11 3.46 -28.51
C GLY A 9 -35.89 3.35 -29.42
N ARG A 10 -35.45 2.14 -29.80
CA ARG A 10 -34.39 1.96 -30.81
C ARG A 10 -34.98 1.51 -32.15
N ALA A 11 -34.88 2.38 -33.16
CA ALA A 11 -35.13 2.01 -34.54
C ALA A 11 -33.90 1.26 -35.09
N TYR A 12 -33.99 -0.07 -35.18
CA TYR A 12 -32.97 -0.85 -35.87
C TYR A 12 -33.25 -0.78 -37.38
N GLN A 13 -32.29 -0.27 -38.16
CA GLN A 13 -32.35 -0.28 -39.62
C GLN A 13 -32.42 -1.74 -40.10
N LYS A 14 -33.49 -2.10 -40.80
CA LYS A 14 -33.72 -3.44 -41.37
C LYS A 14 -32.84 -3.71 -42.61
N VAL A 15 -32.38 -2.66 -43.27
CA VAL A 15 -31.58 -2.70 -44.50
C VAL A 15 -30.31 -1.89 -44.25
N ARG A 16 -29.14 -2.40 -44.65
CA ARG A 16 -27.90 -1.64 -44.59
C ARG A 16 -28.06 -0.40 -45.48
N ASP A 17 -27.77 0.76 -44.91
CA ASP A 17 -27.67 2.00 -45.67
C ASP A 17 -26.65 1.81 -46.80
N PRO A 18 -27.05 1.92 -48.08
CA PRO A 18 -26.16 1.67 -49.21
C PRO A 18 -25.04 2.70 -49.35
N GLU A 19 -25.16 3.88 -48.71
CA GLU A 19 -24.08 4.88 -48.66
C GLU A 19 -23.09 4.63 -47.50
N ARG A 20 -23.36 3.64 -46.65
CA ARG A 20 -22.49 3.30 -45.53
C ARG A 20 -21.34 2.44 -46.02
N LEU A 21 -20.16 3.06 -46.13
CA LEU A 21 -18.91 2.38 -46.49
C LEU A 21 -18.72 1.09 -45.69
N LEU A 22 -18.24 0.04 -46.36
CA LEU A 22 -17.89 -1.21 -45.69
C LEU A 22 -16.83 -0.92 -44.62
N ILE A 23 -16.87 -1.69 -43.53
CA ILE A 23 -15.96 -1.49 -42.38
C ILE A 23 -14.50 -1.48 -42.83
N GLU A 24 -14.17 -2.30 -43.83
CA GLU A 24 -12.84 -2.41 -44.45
C GLU A 24 -12.45 -1.14 -45.21
N GLU A 25 -13.34 -0.61 -46.05
CA GLU A 25 -13.10 0.62 -46.82
C GLU A 25 -12.93 1.86 -45.91
N ARG A 26 -13.69 1.91 -44.81
CA ARG A 26 -13.55 2.96 -43.81
C ARG A 26 -12.24 2.81 -43.01
N ALA A 27 -11.79 1.59 -42.76
CA ALA A 27 -10.51 1.34 -42.10
C ALA A 27 -9.32 1.75 -42.99
N GLU A 28 -9.38 1.47 -44.30
CA GLU A 28 -8.38 1.94 -45.27
C GLU A 28 -8.34 3.47 -45.35
N ALA A 29 -9.50 4.13 -45.41
CA ALA A 29 -9.55 5.60 -45.43
C ALA A 29 -8.96 6.24 -44.16
N LEU A 30 -9.20 5.64 -42.99
CA LEU A 30 -8.61 6.10 -41.72
C LEU A 30 -7.10 5.83 -41.67
N SER A 31 -6.64 4.68 -42.18
CA SER A 31 -5.22 4.37 -42.31
C SER A 31 -4.50 5.35 -43.25
N ALA A 32 -5.09 5.67 -44.41
CA ALA A 32 -4.57 6.68 -45.32
C ALA A 32 -4.54 8.09 -44.69
N ALA A 33 -5.46 8.38 -43.76
CA ALA A 33 -5.45 9.61 -42.97
C ALA A 33 -4.45 9.59 -41.80
N GLY A 34 -3.63 8.54 -41.66
CA GLY A 34 -2.58 8.43 -40.65
C GLY A 34 -3.05 7.87 -39.30
N TYR A 35 -4.26 7.33 -39.21
CA TYR A 35 -4.70 6.62 -38.01
C TYR A 35 -4.12 5.19 -38.01
N PRO A 36 -3.55 4.72 -36.89
CA PRO A 36 -2.98 3.39 -36.80
C PRO A 36 -4.07 2.32 -36.97
N LEU A 37 -3.76 1.27 -37.73
CA LEU A 37 -4.61 0.09 -37.81
C LEU A 37 -4.58 -0.66 -36.46
N PRO A 38 -5.56 -1.51 -36.15
CA PRO A 38 -5.62 -2.23 -34.86
C PRO A 38 -4.37 -3.08 -34.54
N ALA A 39 -3.60 -3.48 -35.56
CA ALA A 39 -2.33 -4.18 -35.39
C ALA A 39 -1.18 -3.25 -34.94
N ASP A 40 -1.30 -1.95 -35.19
CA ASP A 40 -0.34 -0.90 -34.83
C ASP A 40 -0.74 -0.15 -33.55
N ASP A 41 -1.82 -0.56 -32.89
CA ASP A 41 -2.27 0.03 -31.63
C ASP A 41 -1.35 -0.43 -30.46
N PRO A 42 -0.60 0.48 -29.82
CA PRO A 42 0.24 0.15 -28.67
C PRO A 42 -0.53 -0.49 -27.51
N ALA A 43 -1.85 -0.29 -27.42
CA ALA A 43 -2.70 -0.89 -26.39
C ALA A 43 -2.83 -2.41 -26.52
N MET A 44 -2.71 -2.98 -27.72
CA MET A 44 -2.85 -4.43 -27.95
C MET A 44 -1.75 -5.26 -27.28
N TYR A 45 -0.59 -4.66 -27.01
CA TYR A 45 0.57 -5.34 -26.41
C TYR A 45 0.83 -4.97 -24.95
N ALA A 46 -0.12 -4.29 -24.29
CA ALA A 46 0.05 -3.84 -22.89
C ALA A 46 0.32 -5.01 -21.93
N GLU A 47 -0.37 -6.14 -22.11
CA GLU A 47 -0.17 -7.33 -21.27
C GLU A 47 1.21 -7.99 -21.48
N GLN A 48 1.67 -8.05 -22.72
CA GLN A 48 2.98 -8.59 -23.08
C GLN A 48 4.08 -7.75 -22.43
N ARG A 49 4.00 -6.42 -22.53
CA ARG A 49 4.97 -5.51 -21.90
C ARG A 49 4.96 -5.60 -20.37
N LEU A 50 3.79 -5.77 -19.76
CA LEU A 50 3.69 -5.99 -18.31
C LEU A 50 4.34 -7.31 -17.89
N LYS A 51 4.16 -8.38 -18.68
CA LYS A 51 4.81 -9.67 -18.46
C LYS A 51 6.33 -9.57 -18.58
N GLU A 52 6.83 -8.88 -19.61
CA GLU A 52 8.27 -8.67 -19.83
C GLU A 52 8.90 -7.83 -18.70
N ALA A 53 8.24 -6.74 -18.28
CA ALA A 53 8.70 -5.93 -17.16
C ALA A 53 8.75 -6.72 -15.84
N ARG A 54 7.73 -7.57 -15.58
CA ARG A 54 7.72 -8.46 -14.40
C ARG A 54 8.79 -9.54 -14.46
N ALA A 55 9.07 -10.09 -15.64
CA ALA A 55 10.13 -11.07 -15.84
C ALA A 55 11.52 -10.45 -15.63
N ALA A 56 11.75 -9.24 -16.16
CA ALA A 56 12.98 -8.49 -15.95
C ALA A 56 13.20 -8.17 -14.45
N ALA A 57 12.15 -7.73 -13.74
CA ALA A 57 12.22 -7.47 -12.31
C ALA A 57 12.55 -8.74 -11.49
N ARG A 58 11.95 -9.88 -11.84
CA ARG A 58 12.25 -11.18 -11.21
C ARG A 58 13.65 -11.69 -11.54
N SER A 59 14.14 -11.47 -12.76
CA SER A 59 15.49 -11.84 -13.16
C SER A 59 16.56 -11.02 -12.41
N SER A 60 16.27 -9.75 -12.10
CA SER A 60 17.15 -8.89 -11.31
C SER A 60 17.18 -9.23 -9.81
N GLN A 61 16.26 -10.08 -9.32
CA GLN A 61 16.26 -10.54 -7.92
C GLN A 61 17.18 -11.74 -7.64
N VAL A 62 17.82 -12.32 -8.65
CA VAL A 62 18.81 -13.41 -8.45
C VAL A 62 20.18 -12.78 -8.18
N GLY A 63 20.29 -12.13 -7.03
CA GLY A 63 21.48 -11.39 -6.64
C GLY A 63 21.37 -10.67 -5.30
N SER A 64 20.57 -11.18 -4.36
CA SER A 64 20.60 -10.70 -2.97
C SER A 64 20.40 -11.86 -2.00
N VAL A 65 21.46 -12.66 -1.84
CA VAL A 65 21.69 -13.30 -0.54
C VAL A 65 22.03 -12.15 0.41
N SER A 66 21.03 -11.69 1.15
CA SER A 66 21.19 -10.64 2.16
C SER A 66 22.12 -11.15 3.27
N VAL A 67 23.39 -10.77 3.19
CA VAL A 67 24.29 -10.79 4.33
C VAL A 67 23.79 -9.74 5.32
N ASN A 68 23.40 -10.18 6.51
CA ASN A 68 22.83 -9.38 7.61
C ASN A 68 23.84 -8.38 8.20
N THR A 69 23.92 -7.18 7.62
CA THR A 69 24.55 -6.02 8.28
C THR A 69 23.85 -4.73 7.78
N GLU A 70 23.26 -3.95 8.71
CA GLU A 70 22.96 -2.51 8.60
C GLU A 70 21.79 -1.98 7.72
N ALA A 71 20.68 -2.70 7.57
CA ALA A 71 19.44 -2.03 7.14
C ALA A 71 18.70 -1.44 8.36
N GLU A 72 18.59 -0.12 8.44
CA GLU A 72 17.68 0.55 9.39
C GLU A 72 16.26 -0.01 9.24
N LEU A 73 15.53 -0.07 10.35
CA LEU A 73 14.12 -0.44 10.33
C LEU A 73 13.34 0.63 9.55
N SER A 74 12.38 0.20 8.75
CA SER A 74 11.42 1.10 8.11
C SER A 74 10.23 1.40 9.02
N ALA A 75 9.58 2.55 8.82
CA ALA A 75 8.35 2.87 9.55
C ALA A 75 7.23 1.84 9.34
N ARG A 76 7.19 1.22 8.15
CA ARG A 76 6.23 0.15 7.84
C ARG A 76 6.46 -1.09 8.68
N GLU A 77 7.71 -1.51 8.88
CA GLU A 77 8.05 -2.63 9.78
C GLU A 77 7.59 -2.32 11.21
N VAL A 78 7.90 -1.13 11.72
CA VAL A 78 7.48 -0.72 13.08
C VAL A 78 5.95 -0.68 13.19
N SER A 79 5.25 -0.11 12.21
CA SER A 79 3.78 -0.09 12.18
C SER A 79 3.18 -1.50 12.16
N GLN A 80 3.84 -2.47 11.52
CA GLN A 80 3.37 -3.84 11.49
C GLN A 80 3.49 -4.49 12.87
N VAL A 81 4.59 -4.24 13.59
CA VAL A 81 4.76 -4.73 14.97
C VAL A 81 3.65 -4.18 15.87
N LEU A 82 3.34 -2.88 15.77
CA LEU A 82 2.23 -2.27 16.49
C LEU A 82 0.89 -2.94 16.13
N ARG A 83 0.64 -3.23 14.84
CA ARG A 83 -0.57 -3.96 14.42
C ARG A 83 -0.66 -5.35 15.03
N GLU A 84 0.43 -6.10 15.07
CA GLU A 84 0.42 -7.42 15.72
C GLU A 84 -0.07 -7.29 17.19
N ALA A 85 0.38 -6.27 17.93
CA ALA A 85 -0.05 -6.02 19.30
C ALA A 85 -1.52 -5.60 19.38
N ILE A 86 -1.95 -4.68 18.51
CA ILE A 86 -3.35 -4.21 18.38
C ILE A 86 -4.31 -5.38 18.14
N PHE A 87 -3.91 -6.34 17.30
CA PHE A 87 -4.71 -7.54 17.00
C PHE A 87 -4.56 -8.65 18.05
N GLY A 88 -3.79 -8.44 19.13
CA GLY A 88 -3.57 -9.41 20.20
C GLY A 88 -2.76 -10.64 19.78
N ARG A 89 -1.97 -10.53 18.71
CA ARG A 89 -1.13 -11.63 18.18
C ARG A 89 0.23 -11.71 18.87
N THR A 90 0.64 -10.64 19.53
CA THR A 90 1.87 -10.51 20.31
C THR A 90 1.55 -9.84 21.65
N VAL A 91 2.36 -10.11 22.67
CA VAL A 91 2.19 -9.51 23.99
C VAL A 91 2.90 -8.16 24.01
N MET A 92 2.16 -7.12 24.37
CA MET A 92 2.68 -5.79 24.67
C MET A 92 2.78 -5.60 26.18
N SER A 93 3.88 -5.01 26.65
CA SER A 93 4.09 -4.70 28.07
C SER A 93 4.86 -3.39 28.22
N LYS A 94 4.64 -2.66 29.32
CA LYS A 94 5.44 -1.47 29.62
C LYS A 94 6.84 -1.84 30.12
N VAL A 95 7.83 -1.03 29.75
CA VAL A 95 9.23 -1.21 30.19
C VAL A 95 9.53 -0.42 31.48
N GLY A 96 8.82 0.69 31.70
CA GLY A 96 8.98 1.57 32.86
C GLY A 96 8.03 1.26 34.03
N HIS A 97 8.16 2.05 35.10
CA HIS A 97 7.26 1.99 36.25
C HIS A 97 6.01 2.84 36.07
N GLU A 98 6.19 4.04 35.51
CA GLU A 98 5.12 5.02 35.33
C GLU A 98 4.04 4.48 34.39
N SER A 99 2.78 4.68 34.75
CA SER A 99 1.65 4.38 33.86
C SER A 99 1.48 5.46 32.79
N TRP A 100 0.66 5.17 31.78
CA TRP A 100 0.30 6.16 30.76
C TRP A 100 -0.26 7.46 31.37
N ASP A 101 -1.19 7.34 32.33
CA ASP A 101 -1.82 8.46 33.01
C ASP A 101 -0.84 9.29 33.87
N GLU A 102 0.17 8.63 34.45
CA GLU A 102 1.18 9.29 35.29
C GLU A 102 2.13 10.17 34.47
N ILE A 103 2.45 9.74 33.24
CA ILE A 103 3.34 10.52 32.35
C ILE A 103 2.65 11.79 31.87
N TYR A 104 1.35 11.72 31.50
CA TYR A 104 0.50 12.79 30.97
C TYR A 104 1.00 13.46 29.68
N ALA A 105 2.27 13.88 29.62
CA ALA A 105 2.97 14.36 28.43
C ALA A 105 4.45 13.93 28.49
N GLY A 106 4.87 13.03 27.60
CA GLY A 106 6.25 12.51 27.56
C GLY A 106 6.39 11.16 26.87
N HIS A 107 7.61 10.60 26.91
CA HIS A 107 7.90 9.31 26.29
C HIS A 107 7.42 8.13 27.15
N PHE A 108 6.66 7.24 26.55
CA PHE A 108 6.20 5.97 27.11
C PHE A 108 6.88 4.80 26.37
N GLN A 109 7.59 3.94 27.11
CA GLN A 109 8.33 2.82 26.54
C GLN A 109 7.60 1.49 26.71
N ILE A 110 7.43 0.79 25.59
CA ILE A 110 6.80 -0.53 25.53
C ILE A 110 7.75 -1.59 24.95
N ASN A 111 7.49 -2.83 25.32
CA ASN A 111 8.04 -4.02 24.71
C ASN A 111 6.94 -4.80 23.98
N VAL A 112 7.20 -5.16 22.73
CA VAL A 112 6.31 -6.00 21.90
C VAL A 112 7.13 -7.17 21.36
N ASP A 113 7.01 -8.35 21.97
CA ASP A 113 7.84 -9.54 21.66
C ASP A 113 9.34 -9.23 21.44
N GLY A 114 9.94 -8.49 22.38
CA GLY A 114 11.35 -8.14 22.33
C GLY A 114 11.67 -6.87 21.54
N TRP A 115 10.74 -6.32 20.78
CA TRP A 115 10.88 -5.00 20.16
C TRP A 115 10.69 -3.92 21.22
N LYS A 116 11.64 -2.99 21.35
CA LYS A 116 11.53 -1.86 22.27
C LYS A 116 11.05 -0.66 21.48
N VAL A 117 9.88 -0.12 21.82
CA VAL A 117 9.29 1.03 21.14
C VAL A 117 9.12 2.16 22.14
N SER A 118 9.56 3.36 21.77
CA SER A 118 9.32 4.59 22.50
C SER A 118 8.26 5.39 21.76
N ILE A 119 7.14 5.65 22.42
CA ILE A 119 6.00 6.39 21.89
C ILE A 119 5.86 7.68 22.69
N TYR A 120 5.40 8.77 22.07
CA TYR A 120 5.11 10.01 22.75
C TYR A 120 3.62 10.09 23.12
N ASN A 121 3.36 10.38 24.38
CA ASN A 121 2.05 10.76 24.91
C ASN A 121 2.01 12.30 24.94
N ASP A 122 1.02 12.92 24.31
CA ASP A 122 0.75 14.35 24.40
C ASP A 122 -0.62 14.59 25.04
N CYS A 123 -0.60 15.05 26.29
CA CYS A 123 -1.80 15.40 27.05
C CYS A 123 -2.86 14.27 27.10
N ASP A 124 -2.43 13.03 27.35
CA ASP A 124 -3.23 11.79 27.33
C ASP A 124 -3.62 11.24 25.94
N GLU A 125 -3.07 11.80 24.86
CA GLU A 125 -3.29 11.33 23.49
C GLU A 125 -2.04 10.67 22.90
N LEU A 126 -2.25 9.59 22.14
CA LEU A 126 -1.18 8.94 21.36
C LEU A 126 -0.76 9.83 20.18
N ASP A 127 0.45 10.39 20.24
CA ASP A 127 0.96 11.35 19.23
C ASP A 127 1.80 10.65 18.15
N TYR A 128 3.08 10.36 18.41
CA TYR A 128 4.00 9.74 17.45
C TYR A 128 4.88 8.65 18.06
N CYS A 129 5.49 7.83 17.21
CA CYS A 129 6.59 6.94 17.60
C CYS A 129 7.92 7.72 17.56
N GLU A 130 8.64 7.77 18.68
CA GLU A 130 9.95 8.43 18.78
C GLU A 130 11.06 7.53 18.22
N ASN A 131 11.09 6.27 18.64
CA ASN A 131 12.07 5.31 18.15
C ASN A 131 11.62 3.86 18.38
N CYS A 132 12.26 2.94 17.66
CA CYS A 132 12.06 1.52 17.80
C CYS A 132 13.38 0.75 17.63
N VAL A 133 13.61 -0.26 18.46
CA VAL A 133 14.74 -1.19 18.37
C VAL A 133 14.20 -2.61 18.29
N SER A 134 14.54 -3.31 17.21
CA SER A 134 14.17 -4.71 17.03
C SER A 134 15.03 -5.65 17.88
N PRO A 135 14.60 -6.91 18.09
CA PRO A 135 15.36 -7.90 18.86
C PRO A 135 16.77 -8.20 18.30
N ASP A 136 16.95 -8.05 16.99
CA ASP A 136 18.23 -8.22 16.28
C ASP A 136 19.10 -6.94 16.29
N GLY A 137 18.65 -5.87 16.95
CA GLY A 137 19.41 -4.63 17.17
C GLY A 137 19.26 -3.58 16.08
N ARG A 138 18.45 -3.80 15.04
CA ARG A 138 18.13 -2.76 14.04
C ARG A 138 17.31 -1.64 14.70
N ARG A 139 17.44 -0.42 14.19
CA ARG A 139 16.81 0.78 14.77
C ARG A 139 16.01 1.56 13.73
N TRP A 140 14.87 2.07 14.15
CA TRP A 140 14.15 3.18 13.52
C TRP A 140 14.11 4.33 14.53
N SER A 141 14.26 5.57 14.07
CA SER A 141 14.11 6.77 14.91
C SER A 141 13.47 7.89 14.12
N PHE A 142 12.65 8.70 14.78
CA PHE A 142 11.93 9.82 14.20
C PHE A 142 12.90 10.85 13.57
N ASP A 143 14.03 11.13 14.22
CA ASP A 143 15.06 12.08 13.78
C ASP A 143 16.06 11.53 12.73
N ALA A 144 15.86 10.30 12.20
CA ALA A 144 16.80 9.72 11.21
C ALA A 144 16.78 10.41 9.82
N GLY A 145 16.04 11.51 9.67
CA GLY A 145 15.96 12.29 8.44
C GLY A 145 15.06 11.67 7.36
N ASP A 146 14.75 12.51 6.37
CA ASP A 146 13.74 12.40 5.29
C ASP A 146 13.70 11.08 4.48
N ARG A 147 14.62 10.11 4.69
CA ARG A 147 14.62 8.87 3.90
C ARG A 147 13.48 7.90 4.27
N TYR A 148 12.95 7.98 5.51
CA TYR A 148 11.83 7.15 6.00
C TYR A 148 10.84 7.92 6.88
N GLY A 149 10.74 9.25 6.71
CA GLY A 149 10.08 10.21 7.60
C GLY A 149 8.55 10.14 7.74
N THR A 150 7.94 8.97 7.56
CA THR A 150 6.56 8.75 7.97
C THR A 150 6.57 8.11 9.34
N ASP A 151 5.94 8.75 10.31
CA ASP A 151 5.74 8.18 11.64
C ASP A 151 4.97 6.83 11.55
N PRO A 152 5.47 5.75 12.17
CA PRO A 152 4.79 4.46 12.29
C PRO A 152 3.36 4.57 12.82
N VAL A 153 3.09 5.50 13.74
CA VAL A 153 1.75 5.72 14.30
C VAL A 153 0.84 6.36 13.25
N ALA A 154 1.34 7.32 12.46
CA ALA A 154 0.62 7.90 11.31
C ALA A 154 0.28 6.89 10.18
N LEU A 155 0.90 5.71 10.16
CA LEU A 155 0.55 4.63 9.21
C LEU A 155 -0.63 3.77 9.68
N LEU A 156 -1.08 3.94 10.92
CA LEU A 156 -2.24 3.22 11.46
C LEU A 156 -3.54 3.85 10.95
N SER A 157 -4.54 3.02 10.71
CA SER A 157 -5.90 3.50 10.54
C SER A 157 -6.44 4.11 11.83
N VAL A 158 -7.50 4.93 11.73
CA VAL A 158 -8.13 5.55 12.91
C VAL A 158 -8.52 4.53 13.98
N TRP A 159 -9.05 3.37 13.57
CA TRP A 159 -9.42 2.30 14.51
C TRP A 159 -8.19 1.64 15.16
N GLU A 160 -7.11 1.42 14.39
CA GLU A 160 -5.86 0.85 14.91
C GLU A 160 -5.20 1.81 15.91
N HIS A 161 -5.15 3.11 15.60
CA HIS A 161 -4.64 4.15 16.49
C HIS A 161 -5.40 4.20 17.82
N GLN A 162 -6.73 4.32 17.78
CA GLN A 162 -7.57 4.34 18.99
C GLN A 162 -7.46 3.05 19.82
N THR A 163 -7.30 1.91 19.14
CA THR A 163 -7.12 0.63 19.84
C THR A 163 -5.76 0.57 20.52
N LEU A 164 -4.70 1.02 19.86
CA LEU A 164 -3.36 1.10 20.44
C LEU A 164 -3.35 2.00 21.68
N GLU A 165 -3.94 3.20 21.59
CA GLU A 165 -4.04 4.12 22.72
C GLU A 165 -4.74 3.48 23.92
N ARG A 166 -5.88 2.79 23.70
CA ARG A 166 -6.56 2.07 24.78
C ARG A 166 -5.67 1.00 25.41
N LEU A 167 -4.94 0.22 24.60
CA LEU A 167 -4.04 -0.82 25.11
C LEU A 167 -2.87 -0.22 25.90
N LEU A 168 -2.36 0.95 25.50
CA LEU A 168 -1.30 1.66 26.22
C LEU A 168 -1.79 2.15 27.60
N LYS A 169 -3.05 2.57 27.71
CA LYS A 169 -3.69 2.96 28.97
C LYS A 169 -3.95 1.78 29.92
N GLU A 170 -3.98 0.56 29.40
CA GLU A 170 -4.27 -0.66 30.18
C GLU A 170 -3.02 -1.34 30.78
N ILE A 171 -1.80 -0.95 30.36
CA ILE A 171 -0.52 -1.58 30.76
C ILE A 171 0.31 -0.74 31.74
#